data_AF-A0A6G7X344-F1
#
_entry.id   AF-A0A6G7X344-F1
#
_cell.length_a   1.000
_cell.length_b   1.000
_cell.length_c   1.000
_cell.angle_alpha   90.00
_cell.angle_beta   90.00
_cell.angle_gamma   90.00
#
_symmetry.space_group_name_H-M   'P 1'
#
loop_
_entity.id
_entity.type
_entity.pdbx_description
1 polymer ?
#
loop_
_entity_poly.entity_id
_entity_poly.type
_entity_poly.pdbx_seq_one_letter_code
_entity_poly.pdbx_strand_id
1 'polypeptide(L)'
;MNLTPETVSAYKELITNPQNHGLELTSITDFFIKSDKVTAKHILARAYIDHIQKPLPKVILYIIMDEIYGQCSEKADDGNLGYRLTFNTESK
;
A
#
# COMPACT_ATOMS: atom_id res chain seq x y z
N MET A 1 -5.02 11.45 -16.18
CA MET A 1 -4.42 10.11 -16.07
C MET A 1 -5.54 9.11 -16.29
N ASN A 2 -5.48 8.32 -17.36
CA ASN A 2 -6.48 7.26 -17.56
C ASN A 2 -6.02 6.05 -16.74
N LEU A 3 -6.81 5.65 -15.75
CA LEU A 3 -6.57 4.45 -14.95
C LEU A 3 -6.89 3.24 -15.82
N THR A 4 -5.89 2.75 -16.55
CA THR A 4 -6.00 1.50 -17.31
C THR A 4 -5.46 0.33 -16.46
N PRO A 5 -5.90 -0.91 -16.73
CA PRO A 5 -5.34 -2.10 -16.07
C PRO A 5 -3.82 -2.20 -16.20
N GLU A 6 -3.27 -1.80 -17.35
CA GLU A 6 -1.83 -1.80 -17.60
C GLU A 6 -1.11 -0.77 -16.71
N THR A 7 -1.73 0.38 -16.49
CA THR A 7 -1.18 1.41 -15.58
C THR A 7 -1.14 0.88 -14.15
N VAL A 8 -2.23 0.28 -13.66
CA VAL A 8 -2.27 -0.31 -12.31
C VAL A 8 -1.23 -1.43 -12.17
N SER A 9 -1.12 -2.30 -13.18
CA SER A 9 -0.14 -3.39 -13.22
C SER A 9 1.30 -2.88 -13.15
N ALA A 10 1.63 -1.82 -13.91
CA ALA A 10 2.95 -1.21 -13.85
C ALA A 10 3.26 -0.65 -12.44
N TYR A 11 2.31 0.06 -11.82
CA TYR A 11 2.50 0.55 -10.45
C TYR A 11 2.66 -0.59 -9.45
N LYS A 12 1.87 -1.66 -9.59
CA LYS A 12 1.96 -2.85 -8.74
C LYS A 12 3.34 -3.47 -8.81
N GLU A 13 3.87 -3.67 -10.02
CA GLU A 13 5.22 -4.21 -10.20
C GLU A 13 6.27 -3.30 -9.55
N LEU A 14 6.19 -1.99 -9.78
CA LEU A 14 7.14 -1.02 -9.23
C LEU A 14 7.14 -0.98 -7.70
N ILE A 15 5.99 -1.13 -7.05
CA ILE A 15 5.90 -1.06 -5.59
C ILE A 15 6.02 -2.42 -4.90
N THR A 16 5.89 -3.53 -5.64
CA THR A 16 6.06 -4.88 -5.09
C THR A 16 7.49 -5.37 -5.31
N ASN A 17 8.08 -5.09 -6.47
CA ASN A 17 9.43 -5.52 -6.84
C ASN A 17 10.32 -4.35 -7.30
N PRO A 18 10.47 -3.27 -6.52
CA PRO A 18 11.22 -2.09 -6.95
C PRO A 18 12.68 -2.38 -7.33
N GLN A 19 13.32 -3.32 -6.64
CA GLN A 19 14.72 -3.69 -6.86
C GLN A 19 14.95 -4.32 -8.25
N ASN A 20 13.96 -5.00 -8.82
CA ASN A 20 14.04 -5.55 -10.19
C ASN A 20 14.13 -4.45 -11.25
N HIS A 21 13.80 -3.21 -10.89
CA HIS A 21 13.84 -2.04 -11.74
C HIS A 21 14.91 -1.02 -11.33
N GLY A 22 15.82 -1.40 -10.41
CA GLY A 22 16.86 -0.51 -9.89
C GLY A 22 16.30 0.66 -9.09
N LEU A 23 15.12 0.52 -8.49
CA LEU A 23 14.53 1.54 -7.63
C LEU A 23 14.90 1.29 -6.17
N GLU A 24 15.47 2.32 -5.53
CA GLU A 24 15.69 2.37 -4.08
C GLU A 24 14.38 2.70 -3.35
N LEU A 25 13.41 1.80 -3.45
CA LEU A 25 12.10 1.90 -2.85
C LEU A 25 11.88 0.68 -1.95
N THR A 26 11.35 0.89 -0.76
CA THR A 26 10.85 -0.22 0.07
C THR A 26 9.60 -0.79 -0.57
N SER A 27 9.54 -2.11 -0.74
CA SER A 27 8.34 -2.74 -1.30
C SER A 27 7.13 -2.59 -0.36
N ILE A 28 5.94 -2.57 -0.93
CA ILE A 28 4.69 -2.49 -0.17
C ILE A 28 4.50 -3.72 0.74
N THR A 29 5.03 -4.88 0.33
CA THR A 29 4.97 -6.14 1.07
C THR A 29 5.97 -6.20 2.22
N ASP A 30 7.09 -5.48 2.12
CA ASP A 30 8.06 -5.36 3.22
C ASP A 30 7.67 -4.26 4.21
N PHE A 31 6.98 -3.22 3.71
CA PHE A 31 6.54 -2.09 4.53
C PHE A 31 5.33 -2.42 5.40
N PHE A 32 4.39 -3.22 4.92
CA PHE A 32 3.22 -3.63 5.70
C PHE A 32 3.33 -5.06 6.19
N ILE A 33 3.05 -5.26 7.48
CA ILE A 33 3.00 -6.58 8.11
C ILE A 33 1.59 -6.87 8.64
N LYS A 34 1.22 -8.15 8.71
CA LYS A 34 -0.06 -8.58 9.27
C LYS A 34 -0.17 -8.21 10.75
N SER A 35 -1.36 -7.81 11.18
CA SER A 35 -1.66 -7.38 12.55
C SER A 35 -3.03 -7.84 13.00
N ASP A 36 -3.21 -8.07 14.30
CA ASP A 36 -4.53 -8.38 14.87
C ASP A 36 -5.46 -7.16 14.92
N LYS A 37 -4.90 -5.95 14.74
CA LYS A 37 -5.64 -4.69 14.73
C LYS A 37 -5.95 -4.25 13.30
N VAL A 38 -7.12 -3.65 13.11
CA VAL A 38 -7.53 -3.06 11.84
C VAL A 38 -7.04 -1.61 11.77
N THR A 39 -6.18 -1.31 10.81
CA THR A 39 -5.69 0.06 10.54
C THR A 39 -6.44 0.62 9.34
N ALA A 40 -6.96 1.84 9.46
CA ALA A 40 -7.73 2.48 8.39
C ALA A 40 -6.89 2.63 7.11
N LYS A 41 -7.50 2.35 5.95
CA LYS A 41 -6.80 2.31 4.65
C LYS A 41 -6.11 3.63 4.30
N HIS A 42 -6.71 4.75 4.68
CA HIS A 42 -6.17 6.08 4.38
C HIS A 42 -4.94 6.40 5.24
N ILE A 43 -4.85 5.82 6.45
CA ILE A 43 -3.67 5.93 7.32
C ILE A 43 -2.54 5.08 6.73
N LEU A 44 -2.84 3.83 6.36
CA LEU A 44 -1.87 2.94 5.69
C LEU A 44 -1.32 3.58 4.42
N ALA A 45 -2.20 4.06 3.55
CA ALA A 45 -1.81 4.70 2.30
C ALA A 45 -0.95 5.96 2.52
N ARG A 46 -1.32 6.80 3.49
CA ARG A 46 -0.54 7.98 3.82
C ARG A 46 0.86 7.61 4.30
N ALA A 47 0.97 6.68 5.25
CA ALA A 47 2.25 6.25 5.79
C ALA A 47 3.20 5.73 4.71
N TYR A 48 2.70 4.91 3.79
CA TYR A 48 3.53 4.39 2.70
C TYR A 48 3.94 5.48 1.71
N ILE A 49 3.01 6.37 1.32
CA ILE A 49 3.32 7.49 0.42
C ILE A 49 4.38 8.42 1.05
N ASP A 50 4.23 8.72 2.34
CA ASP A 50 5.16 9.57 3.09
C ASP A 50 6.53 8.89 3.24
N HIS A 51 6.57 7.56 3.38
CA HIS A 51 7.80 6.75 3.44
C HIS A 51 8.57 6.78 2.12
N ILE A 52 7.88 6.53 1.00
CA ILE A 52 8.55 6.42 -0.29
C ILE A 52 8.94 7.76 -0.90
N GLN A 53 8.32 8.86 -0.46
CA GLN A 53 8.54 10.22 -0.98
C GLN A 53 8.44 10.33 -2.51
N LYS A 54 7.55 9.54 -3.13
CA LYS A 54 7.27 9.52 -4.58
C LYS A 54 5.81 9.86 -4.87
N PRO A 55 5.50 10.43 -6.06
CA PRO A 55 4.13 10.71 -6.47
C PRO A 55 3.38 9.41 -6.78
N LEU A 56 2.79 8.80 -5.75
CA LEU A 56 1.94 7.61 -5.87
C LEU A 56 0.46 8.00 -5.66
N PRO A 57 -0.39 7.88 -6.69
CA PRO A 57 -1.81 8.18 -6.55
C PRO A 57 -2.50 7.23 -5.54
N LYS A 58 -3.20 7.81 -4.55
CA LYS A 58 -3.91 7.04 -3.50
C LYS A 58 -4.88 6.00 -4.06
N VAL A 59 -5.58 6.32 -5.14
CA VAL A 59 -6.53 5.40 -5.79
C VAL A 59 -5.83 4.15 -6.32
N ILE A 60 -4.66 4.31 -6.95
CA ILE A 60 -3.86 3.18 -7.44
C ILE A 60 -3.40 2.32 -6.26
N LEU A 61 -2.91 2.96 -5.19
CA LEU A 61 -2.51 2.26 -3.99
C LEU A 61 -3.67 1.46 -3.36
N TYR A 62 -4.87 2.02 -3.30
CA TYR A 62 -6.04 1.27 -2.79
C TYR A 62 -6.36 0.05 -3.64
N ILE A 63 -6.34 0.16 -4.96
CA ILE A 63 -6.60 -0.97 -5.86
C ILE A 63 -5.55 -2.07 -5.62
N ILE A 64 -4.27 -1.69 -5.55
CA ILE A 64 -3.19 -2.65 -5.32
C ILE A 64 -3.29 -3.27 -3.93
N MET A 65 -3.66 -2.51 -2.90
CA MET A 65 -3.86 -3.05 -1.55
C MET A 65 -5.02 -4.06 -1.51
N ASP A 66 -6.15 -3.78 -2.16
CA ASP A 66 -7.26 -4.73 -2.26
C ASP A 66 -6.85 -6.01 -3.00
N GLU A 67 -6.00 -5.89 -4.03
CA GLU A 67 -5.46 -7.06 -4.76
C GLU A 67 -4.48 -7.90 -3.94
N ILE A 68 -3.58 -7.27 -3.16
CA ILE A 68 -2.53 -7.97 -2.42
C ILE A 68 -3.06 -8.53 -1.08
N TYR A 69 -3.87 -7.73 -0.38
CA TYR A 69 -4.29 -8.02 0.99
C TYR A 69 -5.76 -8.44 1.11
N GLY A 70 -6.49 -8.48 -0.01
CA GLY A 70 -7.91 -8.78 -0.06
C GLY A 70 -8.79 -7.57 0.22
N GLN A 71 -10.10 -7.71 0.02
CA GLN A 71 -11.04 -6.59 0.12
C GLN A 71 -11.08 -5.93 1.51
N CYS A 72 -10.95 -4.60 1.50
CA CYS A 72 -11.11 -3.72 2.65
C CYS A 72 -12.57 -3.72 3.18
N SER A 73 -12.92 -4.67 4.05
CA SER A 73 -14.28 -4.89 4.55
C SER A 73 -14.47 -4.61 6.05
N GLU A 74 -13.38 -4.56 6.82
CA GLU A 74 -13.41 -4.31 8.26
C GLU A 74 -13.27 -2.82 8.58
N LYS A 75 -13.88 -2.38 9.69
CA LYS A 75 -13.75 -1.00 10.17
C LYS A 75 -12.66 -0.90 11.24
N ALA A 76 -11.81 0.12 11.12
CA ALA A 76 -10.89 0.53 12.17
C ALA A 76 -11.63 1.31 13.28
N ASP A 77 -10.92 1.63 14.36
CA ASP A 77 -11.45 2.32 15.55
C ASP A 77 -12.06 3.70 15.22
N ASP A 78 -11.61 4.33 14.13
CA ASP A 78 -12.11 5.62 13.65
C ASP A 78 -13.38 5.50 12.77
N GLY A 79 -13.90 4.28 12.59
CA GLY A 79 -15.07 3.97 11.78
C GLY A 79 -14.81 3.86 10.26
N ASN A 80 -13.57 4.09 9.80
CA ASN A 80 -13.20 3.96 8.39
C ASN A 80 -12.83 2.53 8.04
N LEU A 81 -13.01 2.16 6.76
CA LEU A 81 -12.57 0.87 6.25
C LEU A 81 -11.04 0.73 6.36
N GLY A 82 -10.58 -0.44 6.78
CA GLY A 82 -9.18 -0.74 7.01
C GLY A 82 -8.79 -2.17 6.70
N TYR A 83 -7.53 -2.46 6.96
CA TYR A 83 -6.92 -3.77 6.79
C TYR A 83 -6.28 -4.21 8.11
N ARG A 84 -6.16 -5.53 8.30
CA ARG A 84 -5.40 -6.16 9.38
C ARG A 84 -3.89 -6.07 9.15
N LEU A 85 -3.42 -4.84 9.01
CA LEU A 85 -2.04 -4.49 8.67
C LEU A 85 -1.51 -3.43 9.64
N THR A 86 -0.21 -3.46 9.88
CA THR A 86 0.55 -2.41 10.56
C THR A 86 1.86 -2.15 9.82
N PHE A 87 2.64 -1.20 10.29
CA PHE A 87 3.88 -0.77 9.65
C PHE A 87 5.06 -1.59 10.15
N ASN A 88 5.96 -1.97 9.25
CA ASN A 88 7.25 -2.49 9.64
C ASN A 88 8.12 -1.34 10.16
N THR A 89 8.34 -1.31 11.47
CA THR A 89 9.14 -0.27 12.16
C THR A 89 10.64 -0.34 11.84
N GLU A 90 11.10 -1.39 11.17
CA GLU A 90 12.51 -1.60 10.79
C GLU A 90 12.83 -1.07 9.39
N SER A 91 11.84 -0.64 8.61
CA SER A 91 12.03 -0.03 7.29
C SER A 91 12.48 1.42 7.44
N LYS A 92 13.76 1.63 7.75
CA LYS A 92 14.44 2.94 7.80
C LYS A 92 15.59 3.02 6.81
#